data_AF-A0A183LIS5-F1
#
_entry.id   AF-A0A183LIS5-F1
#
_cell.length_a   1.000
_cell.length_b   1.000
_cell.length_c   1.000
_cell.angle_alpha   90.00
_cell.angle_beta   90.00
_cell.angle_gamma   90.00
#
_symmetry.space_group_name_H-M   'P 1'
#
loop_
_entity.id
_entity.type
_entity.pdbx_description
1 polymer ?
#
loop_
_entity_poly.entity_id
_entity_poly.type
_entity_poly.pdbx_seq_one_letter_code
_entity_poly.pdbx_strand_id
1 'polypeptide(L)'
;MSVTAIPSECIDKKRIVIPPGKYKELLQKAKLLTKEEEQFANEQDKSEQKSTLEAVEQRKQKMREYDLNRVRNERLTDLEEEAKKQAESLLQKASEQRQDQEDEIKALNEWILNAKIQAIRDEQILEKSLIKKEMAEEELRLDNMMELERQNAIHIQEEIEKKRKQQEILGACRVLEQIEENKQDRLLELERTEQENILATQRIADENMKEIANREKKRKIQEKMRIELNIANEELRKRREIEKEKDRLMDLKIMQIQNEKAEREAAYEAEQIRIKREKELEITRLRALQERASDEAAERDALRAKRAAEANEREWRRKELLAAQKKIETENELKLARAAQAEDRKRQLAIEAGRERVEFERILKRQQELVENDKRAEYEAKQKSFQNLKDLRLQICEKEKERIAERNAVFEEGLRLNEEARLRRLRLNEAKTRKLKELKEAGIPDKYLSQVERKVAQFGNFLSMD
;
A
#
# COMPACT_ATOMS: atom_id res chain seq x y z
N MET A 1 100.48 -14.97 -103.49
CA MET A 1 100.61 -13.97 -104.57
C MET A 1 99.26 -14.01 -105.28
N SER A 2 98.47 -12.97 -105.54
CA SER A 2 98.76 -11.57 -105.81
C SER A 2 97.43 -10.92 -106.26
N VAL A 3 97.18 -9.67 -105.82
CA VAL A 3 96.72 -8.52 -106.66
C VAL A 3 95.31 -8.69 -107.26
N THR A 4 94.24 -7.99 -106.82
CA THR A 4 93.82 -6.57 -107.02
C THR A 4 92.28 -6.64 -107.05
N ALA A 5 91.43 -5.67 -106.75
CA ALA A 5 91.46 -4.31 -106.24
C ALA A 5 89.98 -3.96 -105.91
N ILE A 6 89.76 -3.10 -104.92
CA ILE A 6 88.53 -2.29 -104.72
C ILE A 6 88.61 -1.14 -105.78
N PRO A 7 87.57 -0.43 -106.31
CA PRO A 7 86.40 0.12 -105.58
C PRO A 7 85.10 0.49 -106.37
N SER A 8 84.12 1.07 -105.64
CA SER A 8 83.06 2.05 -106.08
C SER A 8 81.93 1.52 -107.00
N GLU A 9 80.64 1.85 -106.91
CA GLU A 9 79.85 2.84 -106.15
C GLU A 9 78.34 2.53 -106.37
N CYS A 10 77.49 2.79 -105.34
CA CYS A 10 76.14 3.38 -105.43
C CYS A 10 74.89 2.60 -105.96
N ILE A 11 74.02 2.14 -105.03
CA ILE A 11 72.75 2.79 -104.59
C ILE A 11 71.79 1.77 -103.95
N ASP A 12 71.44 2.07 -102.68
CA ASP A 12 70.43 1.41 -101.85
C ASP A 12 69.02 1.41 -102.44
N LYS A 13 68.31 0.28 -102.27
CA LYS A 13 66.87 0.22 -102.00
C LYS A 13 66.46 -1.19 -101.53
N LYS A 14 66.28 -1.34 -100.22
CA LYS A 14 65.70 -2.53 -99.57
C LYS A 14 64.30 -2.82 -100.15
N ARG A 15 64.13 -3.93 -100.86
CA ARG A 15 62.80 -4.46 -101.21
C ARG A 15 62.16 -5.08 -99.97
N ILE A 16 61.11 -4.44 -99.45
CA ILE A 16 60.28 -4.97 -98.37
C ILE A 16 59.25 -5.92 -99.00
N VAL A 17 59.38 -7.22 -98.74
CA VAL A 17 58.34 -8.20 -99.10
C VAL A 17 57.30 -8.19 -98.00
N ILE A 18 56.13 -7.61 -98.27
CA ILE A 18 55.01 -7.60 -97.32
C ILE A 18 54.28 -8.93 -97.42
N PRO A 19 54.11 -9.69 -96.32
CA PRO A 19 53.31 -10.92 -96.31
C PRO A 19 51.85 -10.64 -96.70
N PRO A 20 51.16 -11.57 -97.39
CA PRO A 20 49.78 -11.36 -97.84
C PRO A 20 48.79 -11.08 -96.70
N GLY A 21 49.06 -11.58 -95.48
CA GLY A 21 48.30 -11.24 -94.28
C GLY A 21 48.43 -9.77 -93.88
N LYS A 22 49.67 -9.26 -93.81
CA LYS A 22 49.93 -7.83 -93.55
C LYS A 22 49.39 -6.93 -94.67
N TYR A 23 49.41 -7.40 -95.92
CA TYR A 23 48.82 -6.66 -97.04
C TYR A 23 47.30 -6.54 -96.90
N LYS A 24 46.61 -7.62 -96.51
CA LYS A 24 45.16 -7.60 -96.22
C LYS A 24 44.81 -6.75 -95.00
N GLU A 25 45.60 -6.82 -93.93
CA GLU A 25 45.44 -5.94 -92.77
C GLU A 25 45.61 -4.46 -93.14
N LEU A 26 46.60 -4.13 -93.96
CA LEU A 26 46.83 -2.76 -94.44
C LEU A 26 45.68 -2.29 -95.33
N LEU A 27 45.12 -3.16 -96.18
CA LEU A 27 43.93 -2.86 -96.99
C LEU A 27 42.68 -2.63 -96.13
N GLN A 28 42.47 -3.45 -95.09
CA GLN A 28 41.35 -3.30 -94.17
C GLN A 28 41.49 -2.02 -93.32
N LYS A 29 42.69 -1.69 -92.86
CA LYS A 29 42.98 -0.45 -92.10
C LYS A 29 42.95 0.82 -92.97
N ALA A 30 43.19 0.70 -94.27
CA ALA A 30 43.12 1.83 -95.22
C ALA A 30 41.69 2.12 -95.70
N LYS A 31 40.72 1.25 -95.43
CA LYS A 31 39.31 1.48 -95.75
C LYS A 31 38.76 2.54 -94.80
N LEU A 32 38.42 3.73 -95.31
CA LEU A 32 37.78 4.81 -94.55
C LEU A 32 36.39 4.34 -94.13
N LEU A 33 36.26 3.93 -92.87
CA LEU A 33 34.98 3.61 -92.25
C LEU A 33 34.11 4.88 -92.19
N THR A 34 32.85 4.77 -92.61
CA THR A 34 31.86 5.83 -92.39
C THR A 34 31.55 5.94 -90.90
N LYS A 35 31.25 7.16 -90.40
CA LYS A 35 31.00 7.41 -88.96
C LYS A 35 29.98 6.46 -88.32
N GLU A 36 28.98 6.00 -89.07
CA GLU A 36 27.96 5.05 -88.61
C GLU A 36 28.52 3.63 -88.45
N GLU A 37 29.40 3.18 -89.34
CA GLU A 37 30.06 1.87 -89.24
C GLU A 37 31.09 1.86 -88.09
N GLU A 38 31.76 2.98 -87.86
CA GLU A 38 32.68 3.15 -86.72
C GLU A 38 31.93 3.20 -85.38
N GLN A 39 30.75 3.80 -85.33
CA GLN A 39 29.88 3.78 -84.14
C GLN A 39 29.32 2.38 -83.87
N PHE A 40 28.85 1.68 -84.90
CA PHE A 40 28.34 0.32 -84.75
C PHE A 40 29.43 -0.68 -84.32
N ALA A 41 30.63 -0.58 -84.89
CA ALA A 41 31.79 -1.37 -84.44
C ALA A 41 32.16 -1.05 -82.99
N ASN A 42 32.19 0.23 -82.60
CA ASN A 42 32.45 0.64 -81.21
C ASN A 42 31.36 0.18 -80.24
N GLU A 43 30.10 0.12 -80.64
CA GLU A 43 29.00 -0.39 -79.81
C GLU A 43 29.07 -1.91 -79.67
N GLN A 44 29.42 -2.62 -80.74
CA GLN A 44 29.70 -4.05 -80.69
C GLN A 44 30.88 -4.33 -79.76
N ASP A 45 32.01 -3.66 -79.95
CA ASP A 45 33.18 -3.77 -79.07
C ASP A 45 32.85 -3.44 -77.61
N LYS A 46 32.03 -2.41 -77.35
CA LYS A 46 31.58 -2.06 -76.00
C LYS A 46 30.65 -3.13 -75.40
N SER A 47 29.78 -3.74 -76.19
CA SER A 47 28.86 -4.78 -75.72
C SER A 47 29.58 -6.11 -75.47
N GLU A 48 30.57 -6.44 -76.30
CA GLU A 48 31.51 -7.55 -76.07
C GLU A 48 32.39 -7.30 -74.84
N GLN A 49 32.89 -6.07 -74.65
CA GLN A 49 33.61 -5.68 -73.44
C GLN A 49 32.73 -5.75 -72.19
N LYS A 50 31.45 -5.32 -72.26
CA LYS A 50 30.52 -5.43 -71.14
C LYS A 50 30.18 -6.88 -70.80
N SER A 51 29.88 -7.71 -71.79
CA SER A 51 29.58 -9.14 -71.56
C SER A 51 30.79 -9.91 -71.00
N THR A 52 32.01 -9.57 -71.45
CA THR A 52 33.24 -10.13 -70.88
C THR A 52 33.49 -9.65 -69.45
N LEU A 53 33.22 -8.37 -69.14
CA LEU A 53 33.30 -7.83 -67.78
C LEU A 53 32.27 -8.47 -66.84
N GLU A 54 31.01 -8.61 -67.27
CA GLU A 54 29.95 -9.29 -66.50
C GLU A 54 30.29 -10.77 -66.25
N ALA A 55 30.83 -11.47 -67.26
CA ALA A 55 31.30 -12.85 -67.09
C ALA A 55 32.47 -12.95 -66.08
N VAL A 56 33.37 -11.95 -66.05
CA VAL A 56 34.44 -11.85 -65.05
C VAL A 56 33.87 -11.55 -63.65
N GLU A 57 32.88 -10.68 -63.54
CA GLU A 57 32.22 -10.37 -62.26
C GLU A 57 31.46 -11.55 -61.69
N GLN A 58 30.73 -12.30 -62.52
CA GLN A 58 30.06 -13.53 -62.10
C GLN A 58 31.07 -14.61 -61.66
N ARG A 59 32.23 -14.72 -62.33
CA ARG A 59 33.32 -15.61 -61.87
C ARG A 59 33.90 -15.13 -60.53
N LYS A 60 34.06 -13.82 -60.32
CA LYS A 60 34.49 -13.25 -59.03
C LYS A 60 33.46 -13.47 -57.92
N GLN A 61 32.17 -13.37 -58.21
CA GLN A 61 31.10 -13.66 -57.26
C GLN A 61 31.08 -15.14 -56.89
N LYS A 62 31.15 -16.05 -57.87
CA LYS A 62 31.26 -17.50 -57.62
C LYS A 62 32.52 -17.84 -56.84
N MET A 63 33.68 -17.24 -57.14
CA MET A 63 34.90 -17.42 -56.33
C MET A 63 34.70 -16.93 -54.89
N ARG A 64 34.05 -15.78 -54.68
CA ARG A 64 33.73 -15.30 -53.33
C ARG A 64 32.78 -16.25 -52.58
N GLU A 65 31.77 -16.80 -53.26
CA GLU A 65 30.88 -17.82 -52.66
C GLU A 65 31.64 -19.11 -52.33
N TYR A 66 32.56 -19.56 -53.20
CA TYR A 66 33.42 -20.70 -52.91
C TYR A 66 34.37 -20.44 -51.74
N ASP A 67 34.93 -19.24 -51.62
CA ASP A 67 35.77 -18.85 -50.49
C ASP A 67 34.97 -18.77 -49.18
N LEU A 68 33.77 -18.18 -49.21
CA LEU A 68 32.86 -18.16 -48.05
C LEU A 68 32.45 -19.56 -47.62
N ASN A 69 32.13 -20.44 -48.58
CA ASN A 69 31.81 -21.83 -48.30
C ASN A 69 33.02 -22.61 -47.80
N ARG A 70 34.23 -22.29 -48.27
CA ARG A 70 35.47 -22.90 -47.79
C ARG A 70 35.75 -22.53 -46.34
N VAL A 71 35.58 -21.26 -45.96
CA VAL A 71 35.71 -20.80 -44.57
C VAL A 71 34.62 -21.39 -43.68
N ARG A 72 33.38 -21.49 -44.18
CA ARG A 72 32.26 -22.06 -43.42
C ARG A 72 32.36 -23.57 -43.21
N ASN A 73 32.93 -24.28 -44.19
CA ASN A 73 33.14 -25.73 -44.13
C ASN A 73 34.57 -26.11 -43.69
N GLU A 74 35.37 -25.13 -43.28
CA GLU A 74 36.67 -25.39 -42.66
C GLU A 74 36.42 -26.22 -41.40
N ARG A 75 37.05 -27.39 -41.33
CA ARG A 75 36.89 -28.27 -40.17
C ARG A 75 37.47 -27.57 -38.97
N LEU A 76 36.75 -27.59 -37.85
CA LEU A 76 37.26 -27.08 -36.60
C LEU A 76 38.61 -27.76 -36.31
N THR A 77 39.55 -26.98 -35.83
CA THR A 77 40.84 -27.51 -35.38
C THR A 77 40.61 -28.45 -34.19
N ASP A 78 41.45 -29.47 -33.99
CA ASP A 78 41.31 -30.41 -32.86
C ASP A 78 41.16 -29.68 -31.51
N LEU A 79 41.89 -28.56 -31.33
CA LEU A 79 41.78 -27.68 -30.15
C LEU A 79 40.41 -26.99 -30.03
N GLU A 80 39.81 -26.58 -31.15
CA GLU A 80 38.49 -25.95 -31.18
C GLU A 80 37.38 -26.98 -30.98
N GLU A 81 37.54 -28.21 -31.48
CA GLU A 81 36.65 -29.32 -31.18
C GLU A 81 36.69 -29.71 -29.69
N GLU A 82 37.89 -29.77 -29.11
CA GLU A 82 38.05 -30.00 -27.67
C GLU A 82 37.43 -28.87 -26.84
N ALA A 83 37.67 -27.61 -27.21
CA ALA A 83 37.06 -26.46 -26.57
C ALA A 83 35.53 -26.49 -26.67
N LYS A 84 35.00 -26.89 -27.84
CA LYS A 84 33.56 -27.06 -28.04
C LYS A 84 32.99 -28.18 -27.17
N LYS A 85 33.65 -29.35 -27.10
CA LYS A 85 33.24 -30.45 -26.22
C LYS A 85 33.25 -30.05 -24.74
N GLN A 86 34.28 -29.32 -24.32
CA GLN A 86 34.36 -28.79 -22.96
C GLN A 86 33.23 -27.78 -22.69
N ALA A 87 32.98 -26.86 -23.61
CA ALA A 87 31.88 -25.90 -23.51
C ALA A 87 30.51 -26.60 -23.47
N GLU A 88 30.29 -27.62 -24.31
CA GLU A 88 29.08 -28.44 -24.31
C GLU A 88 28.91 -29.19 -22.98
N SER A 89 29.99 -29.78 -22.45
CA SER A 89 29.96 -30.44 -21.14
C SER A 89 29.64 -29.46 -20.01
N LEU A 90 30.22 -28.25 -20.04
CA LEU A 90 29.92 -27.19 -19.08
C LEU A 90 28.46 -26.74 -19.18
N LEU A 91 27.94 -26.58 -20.40
CA LEU A 91 26.53 -26.23 -20.66
C LEU A 91 25.58 -27.33 -20.19
N GLN A 92 25.92 -28.60 -20.43
CA GLN A 92 25.15 -29.74 -19.93
C GLN A 92 25.13 -29.76 -18.41
N LYS A 93 26.29 -29.63 -17.76
CA LYS A 93 26.40 -29.58 -16.29
C LYS A 93 25.61 -28.41 -15.69
N ALA A 94 25.69 -27.23 -16.30
CA ALA A 94 24.90 -26.07 -15.88
C ALA A 94 23.40 -26.31 -16.09
N SER A 95 23.02 -27.00 -17.17
CA SER A 95 21.63 -27.38 -17.43
C SER A 95 21.11 -28.38 -16.39
N GLU A 96 21.90 -29.40 -16.04
CA GLU A 96 21.58 -30.38 -14.99
C GLU A 96 21.42 -29.71 -13.63
N GLN A 97 22.35 -28.83 -13.26
CA GLN A 97 22.26 -28.07 -12.01
C GLN A 97 20.98 -27.22 -11.95
N ARG A 98 20.57 -26.59 -13.06
CA ARG A 98 19.28 -25.87 -13.11
C ARG A 98 18.09 -26.80 -12.97
N GLN A 99 18.12 -27.98 -13.60
CA GLN A 99 17.07 -28.99 -13.45
C GLN A 99 16.97 -29.51 -12.01
N ASP A 100 18.10 -29.71 -11.35
CA ASP A 100 18.16 -30.12 -9.93
C ASP A 100 17.61 -29.06 -8.97
N GLN A 101 17.64 -27.79 -9.37
CA GLN A 101 17.06 -26.70 -8.57
C GLN A 101 15.54 -26.63 -8.65
N GLU A 102 14.90 -27.28 -9.62
CA GLU A 102 13.44 -27.36 -9.73
C GLU A 102 12.85 -28.14 -8.53
N ASP A 103 11.81 -27.60 -7.90
CA ASP A 103 11.26 -28.14 -6.66
C ASP A 103 10.73 -29.58 -6.79
N GLU A 104 10.15 -29.91 -7.95
CA GLU A 104 9.73 -31.28 -8.26
C GLU A 104 10.89 -32.28 -8.28
N ILE A 105 12.06 -31.84 -8.75
CA ILE A 105 13.26 -32.67 -8.82
C ILE A 105 13.92 -32.78 -7.44
N LYS A 106 13.86 -31.72 -6.61
CA LYS A 106 14.27 -31.78 -5.21
C LYS A 106 13.42 -32.76 -4.40
N ALA A 107 12.09 -32.70 -4.55
CA ALA A 107 11.17 -33.64 -3.91
C ALA A 107 11.43 -35.08 -4.38
N LEU A 108 11.66 -35.27 -5.69
CA LEU A 108 12.08 -36.57 -6.22
C LEU A 108 13.39 -37.04 -5.58
N ASN A 109 14.41 -36.19 -5.49
CA ASN A 109 15.69 -36.53 -4.85
C ASN A 109 15.53 -36.95 -3.39
N GLU A 110 14.61 -36.31 -2.66
CA GLU A 110 14.28 -36.69 -1.28
C GLU A 110 13.66 -38.10 -1.22
N TRP A 111 12.70 -38.41 -2.09
CA TRP A 111 12.12 -39.76 -2.14
C TRP A 111 13.11 -40.81 -2.58
N ILE A 112 14.00 -40.47 -3.51
CA ILE A 112 15.13 -41.30 -3.92
C ILE A 112 16.03 -41.60 -2.72
N LEU A 113 16.41 -40.58 -1.95
CA LEU A 113 17.25 -40.74 -0.78
C LEU A 113 16.56 -41.64 0.26
N ASN A 114 15.27 -41.41 0.51
CA ASN A 114 14.49 -42.23 1.43
C ASN A 114 14.39 -43.70 0.96
N ALA A 115 14.21 -43.94 -0.34
CA ALA A 115 14.21 -45.27 -0.92
C ALA A 115 15.56 -45.98 -0.73
N LYS A 116 16.67 -45.26 -0.94
CA LYS A 116 18.03 -45.78 -0.67
C LYS A 116 18.22 -46.12 0.80
N ILE A 117 17.81 -45.23 1.70
CA ILE A 117 17.90 -45.45 3.16
C ILE A 117 17.07 -46.67 3.56
N GLN A 118 15.88 -46.84 3.00
CA GLN A 118 15.03 -47.99 3.33
C GLN A 118 15.62 -49.31 2.80
N ALA A 119 16.20 -49.31 1.60
CA ALA A 119 16.90 -50.47 1.07
C ALA A 119 18.08 -50.88 1.98
N ILE A 120 18.91 -49.93 2.38
CA ILE A 120 20.04 -50.17 3.30
C ILE A 120 19.54 -50.63 4.67
N ARG A 121 18.47 -50.02 5.20
CA ARG A 121 17.91 -50.40 6.50
C ARG A 121 17.41 -51.84 6.50
N ASP A 122 16.74 -52.27 5.45
CA ASP A 122 16.24 -53.64 5.34
C ASP A 122 17.40 -54.64 5.29
N GLU A 123 18.46 -54.33 4.55
CA GLU A 123 19.70 -55.10 4.51
C GLU A 123 20.35 -55.19 5.90
N GLN A 124 20.43 -54.08 6.62
CA GLN A 124 20.93 -54.03 8.00
C GLN A 124 20.05 -54.80 9.00
N ILE A 125 18.72 -54.82 8.81
CA ILE A 125 17.82 -55.60 9.66
C ILE A 125 18.07 -57.09 9.46
N LEU A 126 18.25 -57.51 8.21
CA LEU A 126 18.60 -58.89 7.88
C LEU A 126 19.95 -59.26 8.51
N GLU A 127 20.97 -58.42 8.34
CA GLU A 127 22.29 -58.59 8.96
C GLU A 127 22.20 -58.69 10.49
N LYS A 128 21.50 -57.76 11.14
CA LYS A 128 21.30 -57.78 12.60
C LYS A 128 20.55 -59.03 13.07
N SER A 129 19.61 -59.53 12.28
CA SER A 129 18.88 -60.77 12.61
C SER A 129 19.80 -61.99 12.54
N LEU A 130 20.75 -62.01 11.60
CA LEU A 130 21.77 -63.04 11.49
C LEU A 130 22.73 -62.97 12.67
N ILE A 131 23.28 -61.79 12.98
CA ILE A 131 24.17 -61.58 14.13
C ILE A 131 23.49 -62.02 15.43
N LYS A 132 22.21 -61.67 15.64
CA LYS A 132 21.46 -62.10 16.84
C LYS A 132 21.35 -63.62 16.96
N LYS A 133 21.15 -64.33 15.84
CA LYS A 133 21.09 -65.80 15.85
C LYS A 133 22.45 -66.38 16.24
N GLU A 134 23.52 -65.89 15.61
CA GLU A 134 24.89 -66.30 15.93
C GLU A 134 25.27 -66.02 17.40
N MET A 135 24.89 -64.85 17.93
CA MET A 135 25.10 -64.51 19.34
C MET A 135 24.32 -65.41 20.28
N ALA A 136 23.05 -65.71 19.98
CA ALA A 136 22.23 -66.59 20.82
C ALA A 136 22.79 -68.04 20.83
N GLU A 137 23.33 -68.50 19.70
CA GLU A 137 24.02 -69.79 19.61
C GLU A 137 25.27 -69.83 20.49
N GLU A 138 26.06 -68.75 20.54
CA GLU A 138 27.25 -68.67 21.39
C GLU A 138 26.93 -68.44 22.88
N GLU A 139 25.89 -67.66 23.22
CA GLU A 139 25.40 -67.52 24.60
C GLU A 139 24.92 -68.87 25.15
N LEU A 140 24.14 -69.62 24.38
CA LEU A 140 23.71 -70.98 24.76
C LEU A 140 24.92 -71.89 25.03
N ARG A 141 25.98 -71.76 24.23
CA ARG A 141 27.22 -72.50 24.43
C ARG A 141 27.92 -72.12 25.75
N LEU A 142 27.95 -70.83 26.11
CA LEU A 142 28.55 -70.34 27.36
C LEU A 142 27.72 -70.68 28.60
N ASP A 143 26.39 -70.57 28.54
CA ASP A 143 25.50 -70.93 29.64
C ASP A 143 25.64 -72.40 30.02
N ASN A 144 25.74 -73.27 29.01
CA ASN A 144 26.02 -74.69 29.23
C ASN A 144 27.35 -74.91 29.98
N MET A 145 28.38 -74.11 29.67
CA MET A 145 29.67 -74.17 30.39
C MET A 145 29.57 -73.64 31.82
N MET A 146 28.85 -72.53 32.06
CA MET A 146 28.69 -71.96 33.40
C MET A 146 27.80 -72.81 34.31
N GLU A 147 26.74 -73.43 33.78
CA GLU A 147 25.89 -74.32 34.57
C GLU A 147 26.67 -75.54 35.07
N LEU A 148 27.59 -76.07 34.25
CA LEU A 148 28.52 -77.10 34.68
C LEU A 148 29.41 -76.60 35.83
N GLU A 149 29.95 -75.39 35.76
CA GLU A 149 30.76 -74.81 36.84
C GLU A 149 29.94 -74.53 38.12
N ARG A 150 28.70 -74.06 37.99
CA ARG A 150 27.79 -73.82 39.11
C ARG A 150 27.44 -75.12 39.84
N GLN A 151 27.13 -76.17 39.09
CA GLN A 151 26.87 -77.51 39.66
C GLN A 151 28.08 -78.00 40.46
N ASN A 152 29.28 -77.79 39.92
CA ASN A 152 30.52 -78.10 40.62
C ASN A 152 30.69 -77.26 41.91
N ALA A 153 30.36 -75.98 41.89
CA ALA A 153 30.48 -75.10 43.07
C ALA A 153 29.46 -75.41 44.18
N ILE A 154 28.20 -75.73 43.83
CA ILE A 154 27.19 -76.16 44.81
C ILE A 154 27.64 -77.44 45.50
N HIS A 155 28.13 -78.40 44.71
CA HIS A 155 28.67 -79.63 45.25
C HIS A 155 29.74 -79.35 46.32
N ILE A 156 30.63 -78.39 46.08
CA ILE A 156 31.66 -77.98 47.05
C ILE A 156 31.06 -77.26 48.28
N GLN A 157 30.08 -76.36 48.11
CA GLN A 157 29.50 -75.61 49.22
C GLN A 157 28.62 -76.46 50.14
N GLU A 158 27.87 -77.42 49.58
CA GLU A 158 27.11 -78.40 50.36
C GLU A 158 28.04 -79.18 51.29
N GLU A 159 29.24 -79.51 50.84
CA GLU A 159 30.25 -80.15 51.70
C GLU A 159 30.71 -79.23 52.85
N ILE A 160 30.73 -77.91 52.66
CA ILE A 160 31.11 -76.94 53.70
C ILE A 160 29.97 -76.69 54.69
N GLU A 161 28.73 -76.53 54.24
CA GLU A 161 27.57 -76.31 55.13
C GLU A 161 27.27 -77.50 56.03
N LYS A 162 27.43 -78.71 55.50
CA LYS A 162 27.37 -79.94 56.30
C LYS A 162 28.33 -79.85 57.49
N LYS A 163 29.53 -79.27 57.30
CA LYS A 163 30.50 -79.04 58.38
C LYS A 163 30.09 -77.92 59.34
N ARG A 164 29.44 -76.84 58.89
CA ARG A 164 29.00 -75.71 59.75
C ARG A 164 27.78 -76.01 60.62
N LYS A 165 26.76 -76.68 60.07
CA LYS A 165 25.57 -77.08 60.85
C LYS A 165 25.96 -77.95 62.05
N GLN A 166 26.94 -78.81 61.85
CA GLN A 166 27.54 -79.60 62.94
C GLN A 166 28.12 -78.71 64.04
N GLN A 167 28.66 -77.53 63.72
CA GLN A 167 29.21 -76.59 64.71
C GLN A 167 28.14 -75.72 65.41
N GLU A 168 27.08 -75.28 64.72
CA GLU A 168 26.03 -74.44 65.31
C GLU A 168 25.16 -75.18 66.33
N ILE A 169 24.85 -76.44 66.05
CA ILE A 169 24.14 -77.30 66.99
C ILE A 169 24.89 -77.35 68.33
N LEU A 170 26.23 -77.38 68.29
CA LEU A 170 27.06 -77.33 69.49
C LEU A 170 26.98 -75.98 70.22
N GLY A 171 26.79 -74.87 69.50
CA GLY A 171 26.66 -73.52 70.07
C GLY A 171 25.30 -73.22 70.70
N ALA A 172 24.20 -73.63 70.06
CA ALA A 172 22.83 -73.34 70.53
C ALA A 172 22.53 -73.97 71.90
N CYS A 173 23.05 -75.17 72.13
CA CYS A 173 22.96 -75.83 73.44
C CYS A 173 23.48 -74.93 74.57
N ARG A 174 24.50 -74.10 74.31
CA ARG A 174 25.16 -73.26 75.33
C ARG A 174 24.39 -71.98 75.71
N VAL A 175 23.51 -71.47 74.85
CA VAL A 175 22.75 -70.23 75.11
C VAL A 175 21.46 -70.51 75.86
N LEU A 176 20.83 -71.66 75.61
CA LEU A 176 19.65 -72.08 76.37
C LEU A 176 19.94 -72.13 77.87
N GLU A 177 21.15 -72.58 78.23
CA GLU A 177 21.66 -72.57 79.60
C GLU A 177 21.65 -71.15 80.22
N GLN A 178 21.99 -70.10 79.45
CA GLN A 178 22.06 -68.72 79.94
C GLN A 178 20.69 -68.05 80.15
N ILE A 179 19.66 -68.39 79.36
CA ILE A 179 18.33 -67.77 79.47
C ILE A 179 17.61 -68.24 80.73
N GLU A 180 17.84 -69.48 81.10
CA GLU A 180 17.26 -70.06 82.30
C GLU A 180 17.76 -69.35 83.56
N GLU A 181 19.03 -68.91 83.58
CA GLU A 181 19.59 -68.07 84.64
C GLU A 181 18.89 -66.70 84.73
N ASN A 182 18.79 -65.93 83.64
CA ASN A 182 18.22 -64.58 83.65
C ASN A 182 16.73 -64.51 84.07
N LYS A 183 15.94 -65.55 83.81
CA LYS A 183 14.51 -65.58 84.21
C LYS A 183 14.36 -65.59 85.72
N GLN A 184 15.31 -66.20 86.43
CA GLN A 184 15.27 -66.29 87.88
C GLN A 184 15.49 -64.91 88.51
N ASP A 185 16.37 -64.08 87.94
CA ASP A 185 16.67 -62.74 88.43
C ASP A 185 15.48 -61.77 88.33
N ARG A 186 14.73 -61.81 87.22
CA ARG A 186 13.63 -60.86 86.96
C ARG A 186 12.46 -61.01 87.92
N LEU A 187 12.24 -62.21 88.43
CA LEU A 187 11.15 -62.51 89.34
C LEU A 187 11.36 -61.82 90.71
N LEU A 188 12.63 -61.62 91.11
CA LEU A 188 13.01 -60.95 92.35
C LEU A 188 12.78 -59.42 92.32
N GLU A 189 12.84 -58.79 91.16
CA GLU A 189 12.67 -57.32 91.04
C GLU A 189 11.21 -56.88 91.21
N LEU A 190 10.25 -57.67 90.71
CA LEU A 190 8.82 -57.35 90.75
C LEU A 190 8.30 -57.21 92.18
N GLU A 191 8.73 -58.10 93.09
CA GLU A 191 8.31 -58.09 94.50
C GLU A 191 8.71 -56.81 95.24
N ARG A 192 9.77 -56.10 94.81
CA ARG A 192 10.21 -54.83 95.44
C ARG A 192 9.27 -53.66 95.12
N THR A 193 8.72 -53.63 93.90
CA THR A 193 7.94 -52.47 93.40
C THR A 193 6.55 -52.35 94.03
N GLU A 194 5.90 -53.45 94.41
CA GLU A 194 4.57 -53.42 95.00
C GLU A 194 4.54 -52.76 96.39
N GLN A 195 5.62 -52.87 97.16
CA GLN A 195 5.71 -52.31 98.51
C GLN A 195 5.73 -50.77 98.49
N GLU A 196 6.34 -50.15 97.48
CA GLU A 196 6.45 -48.69 97.37
C GLU A 196 5.11 -48.01 97.07
N ASN A 197 4.26 -48.66 96.26
CA ASN A 197 2.98 -48.09 95.80
C ASN A 197 1.95 -47.86 96.94
N ILE A 198 1.99 -48.68 97.99
CA ILE A 198 1.05 -48.58 99.12
C ILE A 198 1.27 -47.31 99.94
N LEU A 199 2.52 -46.84 100.06
CA LEU A 199 2.86 -45.64 100.83
C LEU A 199 2.43 -44.34 100.14
N ALA A 200 2.37 -44.32 98.80
CA ALA A 200 2.05 -43.14 98.02
C ALA A 200 0.58 -42.70 98.17
N THR A 201 -0.36 -43.65 98.28
CA THR A 201 -1.80 -43.36 98.32
C THR A 201 -2.25 -42.66 99.60
N GLN A 202 -1.60 -42.91 100.74
CA GLN A 202 -1.93 -42.29 102.02
C GLN A 202 -1.66 -40.78 102.04
N ARG A 203 -0.61 -40.30 101.35
CA ARG A 203 -0.25 -38.87 101.33
C ARG A 203 -1.26 -37.99 100.59
N ILE A 204 -1.93 -38.54 99.58
CA ILE A 204 -2.87 -37.80 98.72
C ILE A 204 -4.15 -37.41 99.47
N ALA A 205 -4.57 -38.17 100.49
CA ALA A 205 -5.81 -37.91 101.22
C ALA A 205 -5.78 -36.63 102.08
N ASP A 206 -4.63 -36.30 102.68
CA ASP A 206 -4.49 -35.17 103.61
C ASP A 206 -4.50 -33.79 102.92
N GLU A 207 -4.06 -33.72 101.66
CA GLU A 207 -3.99 -32.46 100.91
C GLU A 207 -5.39 -31.93 100.52
N ASN A 208 -6.33 -32.82 100.20
CA ASN A 208 -7.66 -32.45 99.71
C ASN A 208 -8.52 -31.68 100.75
N MET A 209 -8.33 -31.93 102.05
CA MET A 209 -9.10 -31.25 103.09
C MET A 209 -8.75 -29.76 103.24
N LYS A 210 -7.52 -29.36 102.88
CA LYS A 210 -7.06 -27.96 102.97
C LYS A 210 -7.61 -27.08 101.84
N GLU A 211 -7.92 -27.65 100.67
CA GLU A 211 -8.41 -26.87 99.53
C GLU A 211 -9.83 -26.31 99.70
N ILE A 212 -10.71 -26.99 100.44
CA ILE A 212 -12.15 -26.63 100.55
C ILE A 212 -12.33 -25.29 101.29
N ALA A 213 -11.56 -25.03 102.35
CA ALA A 213 -11.66 -23.81 103.16
C ALA A 213 -11.27 -22.52 102.41
N ASN A 214 -10.42 -22.63 101.37
CA ASN A 214 -9.96 -21.49 100.59
C ASN A 214 -10.98 -21.00 99.54
N ARG A 215 -11.93 -21.86 99.12
CA ARG A 215 -12.91 -21.51 98.07
C ARG A 215 -14.03 -20.58 98.56
N GLU A 216 -14.42 -20.61 99.83
CA GLU A 216 -15.50 -19.78 100.36
C GLU A 216 -15.15 -18.29 100.49
N LYS A 217 -13.88 -17.96 100.79
CA LYS A 217 -13.41 -16.56 100.93
C LYS A 217 -13.42 -15.79 99.60
N LYS A 218 -13.24 -16.48 98.47
CA LYS A 218 -13.18 -15.85 97.14
C LYS A 218 -14.56 -15.42 96.59
N ARG A 219 -15.66 -16.05 97.01
CA ARG A 219 -17.01 -15.73 96.49
C ARG A 219 -17.56 -14.37 96.96
N LYS A 220 -17.29 -13.96 98.20
CA LYS A 220 -17.80 -12.68 98.77
C LYS A 220 -17.19 -11.41 98.15
N ILE A 221 -16.02 -11.53 97.50
CA ILE A 221 -15.30 -10.41 96.88
C ILE A 221 -15.83 -10.12 95.46
N GLN A 222 -16.27 -11.15 94.73
CA GLN A 222 -16.71 -11.02 93.33
C GLN A 222 -18.08 -10.34 93.18
N GLU A 223 -18.93 -10.37 94.21
CA GLU A 223 -20.28 -9.81 94.13
C GLU A 223 -20.30 -8.27 94.28
N LYS A 224 -19.33 -7.70 95.01
CA LYS A 224 -19.17 -6.24 95.16
C LYS A 224 -18.66 -5.54 93.90
N MET A 225 -17.79 -6.22 93.13
CA MET A 225 -17.23 -5.67 91.87
C MET A 225 -18.22 -5.62 90.70
N ARG A 226 -19.36 -6.31 90.76
CA ARG A 226 -20.36 -6.33 89.67
C ARG A 226 -21.32 -5.15 89.66
N ILE A 227 -21.50 -4.44 90.77
CA ILE A 227 -22.43 -3.30 90.86
C ILE A 227 -21.77 -2.01 90.35
N GLU A 228 -20.46 -1.83 90.57
CA GLU A 228 -19.71 -0.63 90.17
C GLU A 228 -19.47 -0.53 88.65
N LEU A 229 -19.51 -1.65 87.92
CA LEU A 229 -19.25 -1.71 86.47
C LEU A 229 -20.46 -1.32 85.60
N ASN A 230 -21.68 -1.36 86.16
CA ASN A 230 -22.90 -1.04 85.41
C ASN A 230 -23.22 0.47 85.37
N ILE A 231 -22.71 1.27 86.31
CA ILE A 231 -22.96 2.73 86.38
C ILE A 231 -22.05 3.52 85.42
N ALA A 232 -20.82 3.06 85.19
CA ALA A 232 -19.84 3.75 84.32
C ALA A 232 -20.12 3.62 82.81
N ASN A 233 -20.93 2.64 82.38
CA ASN A 233 -21.22 2.41 80.96
C ASN A 233 -22.36 3.27 80.40
N GLU A 234 -23.25 3.81 81.24
CA GLU A 234 -24.30 4.75 80.80
C GLU A 234 -23.75 6.14 80.44
N GLU A 235 -22.61 6.54 81.03
CA GLU A 235 -21.97 7.83 80.77
C GLU A 235 -21.27 7.91 79.40
N LEU A 236 -20.90 6.76 78.81
CA LEU A 236 -20.29 6.67 77.49
C LEU A 236 -21.29 6.86 76.33
N ARG A 237 -22.60 6.67 76.58
CA ARG A 237 -23.66 6.91 75.59
C ARG A 237 -23.89 8.39 75.29
N LYS A 238 -23.66 9.29 76.26
CA LYS A 238 -23.82 10.75 76.11
C LYS A 238 -22.76 11.40 75.22
N ARG A 239 -21.59 10.76 75.03
CA ARG A 239 -20.53 11.28 74.16
C ARG A 239 -20.79 11.09 72.65
N ARG A 240 -21.79 10.27 72.27
CA ARG A 240 -22.22 10.12 70.86
C ARG A 240 -23.14 11.25 70.36
N GLU A 241 -23.66 12.09 71.26
CA GLU A 241 -24.43 13.29 70.85
C GLU A 241 -23.52 14.42 70.33
N ILE A 242 -22.25 14.42 70.72
CA ILE A 242 -21.24 15.42 70.32
C ILE A 242 -20.84 15.26 68.83
N GLU A 243 -21.18 14.14 68.20
CA GLU A 243 -20.95 13.93 66.77
C GLU A 243 -21.98 14.65 65.87
N LYS A 244 -23.11 15.10 66.45
CA LYS A 244 -24.06 16.05 65.82
C LYS A 244 -23.46 17.45 65.63
N GLU A 245 -22.35 17.75 66.30
CA GLU A 245 -21.62 19.02 66.14
C GLU A 245 -20.80 19.06 64.83
N LYS A 246 -20.63 17.93 64.13
CA LYS A 246 -19.99 17.86 62.80
C LYS A 246 -20.95 18.16 61.63
N ASP A 247 -22.26 18.16 61.86
CA ASP A 247 -23.29 18.56 60.89
C ASP A 247 -23.34 20.09 60.65
N ARG A 248 -22.70 20.88 61.53
CA ARG A 248 -22.52 22.34 61.39
C ARG A 248 -21.57 22.78 60.26
N LEU A 249 -20.80 21.88 59.67
CA LEU A 249 -19.86 22.21 58.60
C LEU A 249 -20.42 21.95 57.19
N MET A 250 -21.59 21.33 57.07
CA MET A 250 -22.31 21.20 55.79
C MET A 250 -23.28 22.36 55.53
N ASP A 251 -23.54 23.18 56.54
CA ASP A 251 -24.24 24.47 56.48
C ASP A 251 -23.46 25.57 55.71
N LEU A 252 -22.33 25.25 55.07
CA LEU A 252 -21.69 26.12 54.08
C LEU A 252 -22.26 25.98 52.66
N LYS A 253 -23.31 25.17 52.48
CA LYS A 253 -24.22 25.23 51.32
C LYS A 253 -25.24 26.39 51.40
N ILE A 254 -25.19 27.17 52.50
CA ILE A 254 -25.92 28.44 52.73
C ILE A 254 -25.52 29.56 51.74
N MET A 255 -24.53 29.35 50.86
CA MET A 255 -24.16 30.35 49.83
C MET A 255 -24.99 30.34 48.54
N GLN A 256 -25.90 29.39 48.31
CA GLN A 256 -26.80 29.44 47.14
C GLN A 256 -28.09 30.26 47.40
N ILE A 257 -28.28 30.73 48.64
CA ILE A 257 -29.22 31.79 49.03
C ILE A 257 -28.87 33.15 48.38
N GLN A 258 -27.80 33.22 47.56
CA GLN A 258 -27.42 34.40 46.80
C GLN A 258 -28.11 34.57 45.43
N ASN A 259 -28.81 33.57 44.89
CA ASN A 259 -29.47 33.70 43.58
C ASN A 259 -30.98 34.02 43.64
N GLU A 260 -31.62 33.93 44.81
CA GLU A 260 -33.05 34.24 44.97
C GLU A 260 -33.31 35.62 45.61
N LYS A 261 -32.25 36.39 45.87
CA LYS A 261 -32.32 37.74 46.46
C LYS A 261 -32.22 38.88 45.42
N ALA A 262 -31.77 38.59 44.20
CA ALA A 262 -31.57 39.57 43.13
C ALA A 262 -32.86 39.97 42.37
N GLU A 263 -33.93 39.15 42.43
CA GLU A 263 -35.19 39.42 41.72
C GLU A 263 -36.19 40.27 42.53
N ARG A 264 -35.86 40.63 43.78
CA ARG A 264 -36.73 41.47 44.62
C ARG A 264 -36.32 42.95 44.71
N GLU A 265 -35.20 43.37 44.11
CA GLU A 265 -34.73 44.77 44.16
C GLU A 265 -35.01 45.58 42.87
N ALA A 266 -35.29 44.93 41.73
CA ALA A 266 -35.74 45.64 40.52
C ALA A 266 -37.19 46.17 40.63
N ALA A 267 -37.95 45.71 41.63
CA ALA A 267 -39.29 46.20 41.93
C ALA A 267 -39.31 47.64 42.52
N TYR A 268 -38.15 48.26 42.75
CA TYR A 268 -38.03 49.65 43.22
C TYR A 268 -37.87 50.68 42.08
N GLU A 269 -37.67 50.26 40.83
CA GLU A 269 -37.56 51.19 39.68
C GLU A 269 -38.93 51.59 39.09
N ALA A 270 -40.00 50.89 39.47
CA ALA A 270 -41.38 51.20 39.07
C ALA A 270 -41.98 52.43 39.78
N GLU A 271 -41.31 52.99 40.80
CA GLU A 271 -41.79 54.16 41.55
C GLU A 271 -40.95 55.44 41.36
N GLN A 272 -40.31 55.59 40.20
CA GLN A 272 -40.11 56.92 39.57
C GLN A 272 -41.15 57.19 38.46
N ILE A 273 -42.37 56.72 38.68
CA ILE A 273 -43.47 57.63 38.98
C ILE A 273 -43.07 59.14 38.92
N ARG A 274 -43.81 59.84 38.06
CA ARG A 274 -44.32 61.21 38.27
C ARG A 274 -43.51 62.44 37.92
N ILE A 275 -42.27 62.41 37.43
CA ILE A 275 -41.57 63.69 37.12
C ILE A 275 -41.70 64.18 35.67
N LYS A 276 -42.23 63.40 34.72
CA LYS A 276 -42.30 63.85 33.29
C LYS A 276 -43.69 63.77 32.67
N ARG A 277 -44.70 64.23 33.42
CA ARG A 277 -46.07 64.41 32.92
C ARG A 277 -46.68 65.78 33.22
N GLU A 278 -45.87 66.85 33.27
CA GLU A 278 -46.39 68.17 33.64
C GLU A 278 -45.82 69.38 32.88
N LYS A 279 -44.98 69.21 31.85
CA LYS A 279 -44.56 70.31 30.98
C LYS A 279 -44.41 69.86 29.55
N GLU A 280 -45.44 70.12 28.73
CA GLU A 280 -45.33 70.54 27.31
C GLU A 280 -46.57 70.15 26.49
N LEU A 281 -47.76 70.62 26.88
CA LEU A 281 -48.91 70.72 25.95
C LEU A 281 -49.96 71.75 26.41
N GLU A 282 -49.51 72.98 26.67
CA GLU A 282 -50.39 74.15 26.78
C GLU A 282 -49.69 75.44 26.30
N ILE A 283 -49.03 75.36 25.13
CA ILE A 283 -48.59 76.52 24.31
C ILE A 283 -49.04 76.29 22.86
N THR A 284 -50.33 76.03 22.67
CA THR A 284 -50.96 75.96 21.34
C THR A 284 -52.38 76.52 21.33
N ARG A 285 -52.84 77.21 22.40
CA ARG A 285 -54.23 77.69 22.47
C ARG A 285 -54.47 79.15 22.83
N LEU A 286 -53.45 80.03 22.87
CA LEU A 286 -53.64 81.48 23.04
C LEU A 286 -52.69 82.36 22.18
N ARG A 287 -52.77 82.20 20.85
CA ARG A 287 -52.39 83.23 19.85
C ARG A 287 -53.46 83.33 18.76
N ALA A 288 -54.72 83.37 19.20
CA ALA A 288 -55.90 83.55 18.35
C ALA A 288 -56.78 84.72 18.86
N LEU A 289 -56.18 85.70 19.55
CA LEU A 289 -56.91 86.85 20.07
C LEU A 289 -56.07 88.14 19.99
N GLN A 290 -55.29 88.27 18.90
CA GLN A 290 -54.55 89.47 18.52
C GLN A 290 -55.10 90.02 17.20
N GLU A 291 -56.43 90.15 17.12
CA GLU A 291 -57.12 90.50 15.86
C GLU A 291 -58.35 91.41 16.06
N ARG A 292 -58.44 92.18 17.16
CA ARG A 292 -59.51 93.17 17.35
C ARG A 292 -59.09 94.53 17.91
N ALA A 293 -57.79 94.82 17.93
CA ALA A 293 -57.25 96.14 18.28
C ALA A 293 -56.71 96.91 17.06
N SER A 294 -56.87 96.38 15.83
CA SER A 294 -56.36 96.96 14.57
C SER A 294 -57.37 97.91 13.90
N ASP A 295 -58.64 97.85 14.29
CA ASP A 295 -59.73 98.40 13.48
C ASP A 295 -60.13 99.84 13.83
N GLU A 296 -59.60 100.41 14.92
CA GLU A 296 -59.88 101.81 15.31
C GLU A 296 -58.92 102.84 14.65
N ALA A 297 -57.88 102.37 13.94
CA ALA A 297 -57.00 103.21 13.14
C ALA A 297 -57.56 103.52 11.74
N ALA A 298 -58.60 102.82 11.30
CA ALA A 298 -59.13 102.89 9.93
C ALA A 298 -60.02 104.12 9.64
N GLU A 299 -60.61 104.75 10.65
CA GLU A 299 -61.64 105.78 10.43
C GLU A 299 -61.10 107.22 10.31
N ARG A 300 -59.87 107.52 10.75
CA ARG A 300 -59.26 108.85 10.59
C ARG A 300 -58.58 109.09 9.24
N ASP A 301 -58.32 108.04 8.46
CA ASP A 301 -57.72 108.13 7.12
C ASP A 301 -58.75 108.39 6.00
N ALA A 302 -60.05 108.20 6.28
CA ALA A 302 -61.13 108.35 5.30
C ALA A 302 -61.35 109.80 4.83
N LEU A 303 -61.01 110.80 5.64
CA LEU A 303 -61.25 112.22 5.31
C LEU A 303 -60.09 112.90 4.55
N ARG A 304 -58.86 112.35 4.65
CA ARG A 304 -57.73 112.75 3.79
C ARG A 304 -57.86 112.20 2.36
N ALA A 305 -58.56 111.07 2.21
CA ALA A 305 -58.77 110.41 0.92
C ALA A 305 -59.58 111.26 -0.09
N LYS A 306 -60.55 112.07 0.36
CA LYS A 306 -61.48 112.75 -0.56
C LYS A 306 -60.88 113.92 -1.34
N ARG A 307 -59.91 114.66 -0.79
CA ARG A 307 -59.25 115.78 -1.51
C ARG A 307 -58.06 115.33 -2.36
N ALA A 308 -57.47 114.17 -2.07
CA ALA A 308 -56.53 113.50 -2.96
C ALA A 308 -57.22 112.94 -4.22
N ALA A 309 -58.50 112.54 -4.11
CA ALA A 309 -59.23 111.88 -5.20
C ALA A 309 -59.36 112.72 -6.49
N GLU A 310 -59.63 114.03 -6.40
CA GLU A 310 -59.89 114.85 -7.59
C GLU A 310 -58.62 115.30 -8.33
N ALA A 311 -57.51 115.56 -7.60
CA ALA A 311 -56.21 115.81 -8.23
C ALA A 311 -55.65 114.53 -8.87
N ASN A 312 -55.87 113.39 -8.20
CA ASN A 312 -55.59 112.08 -8.76
C ASN A 312 -56.38 111.83 -10.04
N GLU A 313 -57.64 112.26 -10.17
CA GLU A 313 -58.46 111.96 -11.36
C GLU A 313 -57.90 112.56 -12.67
N ARG A 314 -57.35 113.78 -12.62
CA ARG A 314 -56.79 114.42 -13.83
C ARG A 314 -55.43 113.84 -14.23
N GLU A 315 -54.57 113.57 -13.25
CA GLU A 315 -53.37 112.77 -13.50
C GLU A 315 -53.73 111.36 -13.96
N TRP A 316 -54.82 110.79 -13.44
CA TRP A 316 -55.29 109.45 -13.77
C TRP A 316 -55.69 109.36 -15.23
N ARG A 317 -56.44 110.32 -15.80
CA ARG A 317 -56.77 110.27 -17.24
C ARG A 317 -55.53 110.36 -18.15
N ARG A 318 -54.53 111.16 -17.77
CA ARG A 318 -53.28 111.28 -18.55
C ARG A 318 -52.39 110.05 -18.39
N LYS A 319 -52.36 109.47 -17.18
CA LYS A 319 -51.72 108.19 -16.87
C LYS A 319 -52.44 107.03 -17.57
N GLU A 320 -53.77 107.05 -17.69
CA GLU A 320 -54.57 106.02 -18.37
C GLU A 320 -54.27 105.97 -19.86
N LEU A 321 -54.16 107.11 -20.54
CA LEU A 321 -53.87 107.14 -21.98
C LEU A 321 -52.44 106.69 -22.29
N LEU A 322 -51.46 107.15 -21.51
CA LEU A 322 -50.07 106.67 -21.61
C LEU A 322 -49.94 105.21 -21.16
N ALA A 323 -50.70 104.77 -20.15
CA ALA A 323 -50.74 103.39 -19.73
C ALA A 323 -51.40 102.51 -20.79
N ALA A 324 -52.42 102.99 -21.51
CA ALA A 324 -53.05 102.26 -22.61
C ALA A 324 -52.09 102.11 -23.80
N GLN A 325 -51.36 103.16 -24.17
CA GLN A 325 -50.32 103.09 -25.21
C GLN A 325 -49.18 102.14 -24.80
N LYS A 326 -48.66 102.29 -23.58
CA LYS A 326 -47.67 101.34 -23.05
C LYS A 326 -48.22 99.92 -22.94
N LYS A 327 -49.50 99.72 -22.63
CA LYS A 327 -50.16 98.40 -22.64
C LYS A 327 -50.18 97.82 -24.05
N ILE A 328 -50.49 98.61 -25.09
CA ILE A 328 -50.49 98.13 -26.48
C ILE A 328 -49.06 97.82 -26.95
N GLU A 329 -48.08 98.67 -26.63
CA GLU A 329 -46.67 98.43 -26.95
C GLU A 329 -46.15 97.18 -26.24
N THR A 330 -46.38 97.07 -24.93
CA THR A 330 -46.01 95.86 -24.15
C THR A 330 -46.78 94.63 -24.61
N GLU A 331 -48.05 94.73 -25.01
CA GLU A 331 -48.80 93.61 -25.60
C GLU A 331 -48.22 93.17 -26.94
N ASN A 332 -47.79 94.11 -27.80
CA ASN A 332 -47.16 93.79 -29.08
C ASN A 332 -45.77 93.18 -28.87
N GLU A 333 -44.98 93.72 -27.95
CA GLU A 333 -43.70 93.13 -27.53
C GLU A 333 -43.91 91.72 -26.94
N LEU A 334 -44.94 91.52 -26.11
CA LEU A 334 -45.31 90.20 -25.58
C LEU A 334 -45.77 89.25 -26.68
N LYS A 335 -46.50 89.71 -27.69
CA LYS A 335 -46.89 88.89 -28.85
C LYS A 335 -45.68 88.47 -29.67
N LEU A 336 -44.76 89.40 -29.96
CA LEU A 336 -43.52 89.10 -30.66
C LEU A 336 -42.63 88.15 -29.83
N ALA A 337 -42.52 88.37 -28.52
CA ALA A 337 -41.77 87.51 -27.61
C ALA A 337 -42.41 86.11 -27.50
N ARG A 338 -43.75 86.00 -27.46
CA ARG A 338 -44.46 84.71 -27.49
C ARG A 338 -44.26 83.98 -28.82
N ALA A 339 -44.28 84.70 -29.94
CA ALA A 339 -44.01 84.12 -31.25
C ALA A 339 -42.55 83.63 -31.34
N ALA A 340 -41.59 84.43 -30.90
CA ALA A 340 -40.17 84.02 -30.81
C ALA A 340 -39.99 82.82 -29.89
N GLN A 341 -40.60 82.83 -28.69
CA GLN A 341 -40.58 81.71 -27.75
C GLN A 341 -41.21 80.44 -28.34
N ALA A 342 -42.29 80.57 -29.13
CA ALA A 342 -42.92 79.44 -29.80
C ALA A 342 -42.01 78.85 -30.89
N GLU A 343 -41.34 79.69 -31.68
CA GLU A 343 -40.38 79.24 -32.69
C GLU A 343 -39.13 78.63 -32.06
N ASP A 344 -38.60 79.20 -30.97
CA ASP A 344 -37.49 78.62 -30.22
C ASP A 344 -37.87 77.27 -29.60
N ARG A 345 -39.09 77.15 -29.06
CA ARG A 345 -39.62 75.87 -28.57
C ARG A 345 -39.74 74.84 -29.70
N LYS A 346 -40.22 75.23 -30.88
CA LYS A 346 -40.26 74.34 -32.06
C LYS A 346 -38.86 73.90 -32.48
N ARG A 347 -37.87 74.81 -32.48
CA ARG A 347 -36.47 74.48 -32.78
C ARG A 347 -35.88 73.52 -31.76
N GLN A 348 -36.13 73.74 -30.46
CA GLN A 348 -35.70 72.84 -29.39
C GLN A 348 -36.30 71.44 -29.56
N LEU A 349 -37.62 71.35 -29.80
CA LEU A 349 -38.28 70.07 -30.06
C LEU A 349 -37.74 69.37 -31.32
N ALA A 350 -37.41 70.11 -32.38
CA ALA A 350 -36.80 69.53 -33.58
C ALA A 350 -35.37 69.01 -33.31
N ILE A 351 -34.59 69.73 -32.50
CA ILE A 351 -33.25 69.28 -32.07
C ILE A 351 -33.36 68.05 -31.17
N GLU A 352 -34.31 68.02 -30.23
CA GLU A 352 -34.57 66.88 -29.36
C GLU A 352 -35.00 65.65 -30.17
N ALA A 353 -35.95 65.78 -31.08
CA ALA A 353 -36.36 64.70 -31.97
C ALA A 353 -35.20 64.22 -32.87
N GLY A 354 -34.32 65.13 -33.30
CA GLY A 354 -33.10 64.79 -34.03
C GLY A 354 -32.11 64.00 -33.18
N ARG A 355 -31.89 64.41 -31.92
CA ARG A 355 -31.06 63.70 -30.95
C ARG A 355 -31.62 62.32 -30.65
N GLU A 356 -32.92 62.20 -30.41
CA GLU A 356 -33.61 60.93 -30.16
C GLU A 356 -33.48 59.97 -31.35
N ARG A 357 -33.59 60.46 -32.59
CA ARG A 357 -33.36 59.65 -33.79
C ARG A 357 -31.93 59.14 -33.87
N VAL A 358 -30.94 60.00 -33.63
CA VAL A 358 -29.52 59.61 -33.64
C VAL A 358 -29.23 58.60 -32.53
N GLU A 359 -29.75 58.80 -31.33
CA GLU A 359 -29.60 57.84 -30.22
C GLU A 359 -30.32 56.52 -30.51
N PHE A 360 -31.51 56.56 -31.11
CA PHE A 360 -32.22 55.35 -31.54
C PHE A 360 -31.43 54.58 -32.61
N GLU A 361 -30.88 55.28 -33.61
CA GLU A 361 -30.02 54.66 -34.63
C GLU A 361 -28.74 54.07 -34.03
N ARG A 362 -28.12 54.74 -33.04
CA ARG A 362 -26.97 54.21 -32.30
C ARG A 362 -27.34 52.93 -31.54
N ILE A 363 -28.47 52.94 -30.84
CA ILE A 363 -28.97 51.75 -30.11
C ILE A 363 -29.25 50.62 -31.10
N LEU A 364 -29.89 50.91 -32.23
CA LEU A 364 -30.19 49.91 -33.26
C LEU A 364 -28.92 49.30 -33.85
N LYS A 365 -27.92 50.12 -34.19
CA LYS A 365 -26.60 49.63 -34.66
C LYS A 365 -25.94 48.75 -33.61
N ARG A 366 -25.93 49.18 -32.34
CA ARG A 366 -25.39 48.37 -31.25
C ARG A 366 -26.13 47.05 -31.07
N GLN A 367 -27.46 47.04 -31.19
CA GLN A 367 -28.26 45.82 -31.15
C GLN A 367 -27.95 44.89 -32.33
N GLN A 368 -27.79 45.44 -33.55
CA GLN A 368 -27.38 44.66 -34.72
C GLN A 368 -25.98 44.06 -34.52
N GLU A 369 -25.02 44.84 -34.02
CA GLU A 369 -23.68 44.35 -33.68
C GLU A 369 -23.71 43.25 -32.62
N LEU A 370 -24.54 43.38 -31.58
CA LEU A 370 -24.73 42.33 -30.57
C LEU A 370 -25.29 41.05 -31.20
N VAL A 371 -26.32 41.16 -32.04
CA VAL A 371 -26.90 39.99 -32.74
C VAL A 371 -25.87 39.33 -33.66
N GLU A 372 -25.05 40.11 -34.36
CA GLU A 372 -23.96 39.54 -35.19
C GLU A 372 -22.89 38.87 -34.34
N ASN A 373 -22.48 39.48 -33.22
CA ASN A 373 -21.51 38.91 -32.30
C ASN A 373 -22.04 37.61 -31.66
N ASP A 374 -23.31 37.58 -31.26
CA ASP A 374 -23.95 36.38 -30.72
C ASP A 374 -23.99 35.26 -31.77
N LYS A 375 -24.35 35.58 -33.03
CA LYS A 375 -24.29 34.61 -34.14
C LYS A 375 -22.88 34.07 -34.39
N ARG A 376 -21.85 34.93 -34.32
CA ARG A 376 -20.44 34.51 -34.45
C ARG A 376 -20.03 33.62 -33.28
N ALA A 377 -20.36 34.00 -32.05
CA ALA A 377 -20.07 33.22 -30.85
C ALA A 377 -20.76 31.85 -30.89
N GLU A 378 -22.03 31.77 -31.32
CA GLU A 378 -22.73 30.51 -31.53
C GLU A 378 -22.07 29.64 -32.60
N TYR A 379 -21.62 30.24 -33.71
CA TYR A 379 -20.95 29.52 -34.78
C TYR A 379 -19.60 28.95 -34.30
N GLU A 380 -18.80 29.74 -33.60
CA GLU A 380 -17.55 29.28 -32.98
C GLU A 380 -17.80 28.19 -31.93
N ALA A 381 -18.84 28.33 -31.11
CA ALA A 381 -19.22 27.31 -30.14
C ALA A 381 -19.63 26.00 -30.82
N LYS A 382 -20.39 26.08 -31.93
CA LYS A 382 -20.74 24.90 -32.75
C LYS A 382 -19.51 24.26 -33.38
N GLN A 383 -18.57 25.05 -33.91
CA GLN A 383 -17.32 24.53 -34.45
C GLN A 383 -16.46 23.85 -33.39
N LYS A 384 -16.29 24.47 -32.22
CA LYS A 384 -15.57 23.89 -31.07
C LYS A 384 -16.26 22.60 -30.61
N SER A 385 -17.58 22.59 -30.51
CA SER A 385 -18.35 21.38 -30.17
C SER A 385 -18.13 20.26 -31.20
N PHE A 386 -18.12 20.58 -32.49
CA PHE A 386 -17.85 19.62 -33.55
C PHE A 386 -16.42 19.07 -33.49
N GLN A 387 -15.42 19.92 -33.26
CA GLN A 387 -14.03 19.51 -33.06
C GLN A 387 -13.90 18.61 -31.83
N ASN A 388 -14.45 19.03 -30.69
CA ASN A 388 -14.47 18.24 -29.46
C ASN A 388 -15.13 16.87 -29.66
N LEU A 389 -16.24 16.80 -30.43
CA LEU A 389 -16.90 15.54 -30.76
C LEU A 389 -16.03 14.64 -31.64
N LYS A 390 -15.33 15.21 -32.63
CA LYS A 390 -14.40 14.49 -33.49
C LYS A 390 -13.23 13.93 -32.67
N ASP A 391 -12.66 14.74 -31.80
CA ASP A 391 -11.55 14.35 -30.93
C ASP A 391 -11.99 13.28 -29.93
N LEU A 392 -13.19 13.40 -29.35
CA LEU A 392 -13.77 12.38 -28.49
C LEU A 392 -13.94 11.04 -29.24
N ARG A 393 -14.41 11.06 -30.50
CA ARG A 393 -14.52 9.86 -31.32
C ARG A 393 -13.15 9.24 -31.60
N LEU A 394 -12.14 10.05 -31.89
CA LEU A 394 -10.77 9.57 -32.08
C LEU A 394 -10.22 8.95 -30.80
N GLN A 395 -10.40 9.60 -29.65
CA GLN A 395 -10.00 9.07 -28.35
C GLN A 395 -10.71 7.75 -28.03
N ILE A 396 -12.00 7.62 -28.32
CA ILE A 396 -12.74 6.35 -28.17
C ILE A 396 -12.14 5.26 -29.07
N CYS A 397 -11.86 5.58 -30.34
CA CYS A 397 -11.23 4.62 -31.25
C CYS A 397 -9.82 4.21 -30.82
N GLU A 398 -9.01 5.14 -30.33
CA GLU A 398 -7.67 4.87 -29.80
C GLU A 398 -7.74 4.01 -28.54
N LYS A 399 -8.60 4.36 -27.58
CA LYS A 399 -8.82 3.57 -26.37
C LYS A 399 -9.33 2.16 -26.66
N GLU A 400 -10.18 2.00 -27.68
CA GLU A 400 -10.65 0.68 -28.09
C GLU A 400 -9.52 -0.14 -28.75
N LYS A 401 -8.67 0.50 -29.57
CA LYS A 401 -7.48 -0.16 -30.13
C LYS A 401 -6.49 -0.56 -29.04
N GLU A 402 -6.23 0.32 -28.08
CA GLU A 402 -5.39 0.02 -26.91
C GLU A 402 -5.96 -1.17 -26.13
N ARG A 403 -7.27 -1.18 -25.84
CA ARG A 403 -7.93 -2.30 -25.15
C ARG A 403 -7.82 -3.61 -25.93
N ILE A 404 -7.98 -3.59 -27.25
CA ILE A 404 -7.80 -4.77 -28.11
C ILE A 404 -6.34 -5.22 -28.10
N ALA A 405 -5.39 -4.29 -28.19
CA ALA A 405 -3.97 -4.59 -28.14
C ALA A 405 -3.55 -5.18 -26.78
N GLU A 406 -4.02 -4.61 -25.67
CA GLU A 406 -3.83 -5.15 -24.32
C GLU A 406 -4.43 -6.56 -24.20
N ARG A 407 -5.65 -6.77 -24.71
CA ARG A 407 -6.28 -8.09 -24.71
C ARG A 407 -5.48 -9.11 -25.53
N ASN A 408 -4.98 -8.71 -26.69
CA ASN A 408 -4.15 -9.55 -27.53
C ASN A 408 -2.79 -9.83 -26.86
N ALA A 409 -2.18 -8.84 -26.23
CA ALA A 409 -0.94 -9.01 -25.48
C ALA A 409 -1.11 -9.99 -24.31
N VAL A 410 -2.18 -9.86 -23.52
CA VAL A 410 -2.51 -10.83 -22.46
C VAL A 410 -2.75 -12.23 -23.03
N PHE A 411 -3.35 -12.34 -24.21
CA PHE A 411 -3.56 -13.63 -24.87
C PHE A 411 -2.25 -14.24 -25.38
N GLU A 412 -1.38 -13.44 -26.00
CA GLU A 412 -0.05 -13.84 -26.46
C GLU A 412 0.86 -14.23 -25.28
N GLU A 413 0.82 -13.47 -24.19
CA GLU A 413 1.48 -13.81 -22.92
C GLU A 413 0.92 -15.13 -22.37
N GLY A 414 -0.39 -15.33 -22.38
CA GLY A 414 -1.03 -16.59 -21.98
C GLY A 414 -0.58 -17.77 -22.85
N LEU A 415 -0.47 -17.60 -24.17
CA LEU A 415 0.07 -18.61 -25.08
C LEU A 415 1.54 -18.92 -24.79
N ARG A 416 2.37 -17.89 -24.60
CA ARG A 416 3.78 -18.08 -24.25
C ARG A 416 3.97 -18.77 -22.92
N LEU A 417 3.21 -18.38 -21.90
CA LEU A 417 3.22 -19.02 -20.58
C LEU A 417 2.77 -20.49 -20.69
N ASN A 418 1.75 -20.79 -21.50
CA ASN A 418 1.31 -22.16 -21.75
C ASN A 418 2.37 -22.98 -22.47
N GLU A 419 3.02 -22.43 -23.49
CA GLU A 419 4.12 -23.10 -24.21
C GLU A 419 5.33 -23.33 -23.31
N GLU A 420 5.72 -22.33 -22.51
CA GLU A 420 6.81 -22.43 -21.55
C GLU A 420 6.49 -23.46 -20.46
N ALA A 421 5.27 -23.45 -19.91
CA ALA A 421 4.80 -24.45 -18.96
C ALA A 421 4.80 -25.86 -19.58
N ARG A 422 4.39 -26.01 -20.85
CA ARG A 422 4.45 -27.29 -21.57
C ARG A 422 5.89 -27.79 -21.72
N LEU A 423 6.81 -26.91 -22.15
CA LEU A 423 8.23 -27.23 -22.30
C LEU A 423 8.88 -27.54 -20.95
N ARG A 424 8.50 -26.83 -19.89
CA ARG A 424 8.94 -27.12 -18.52
C ARG A 424 8.47 -28.50 -18.07
N ARG A 425 7.18 -28.84 -18.25
CA ARG A 425 6.64 -30.18 -17.94
C ARG A 425 7.39 -31.28 -18.70
N LEU A 426 7.68 -31.08 -19.98
CA LEU A 426 8.42 -32.05 -20.79
C LEU A 426 9.86 -32.23 -20.27
N ARG A 427 10.58 -31.13 -19.99
CA ARG A 427 11.92 -31.17 -19.38
C ARG A 427 11.92 -31.87 -18.02
N LEU A 428 10.93 -31.60 -17.17
CA LEU A 428 10.80 -32.24 -15.86
C LEU A 428 10.51 -33.74 -15.98
N ASN A 429 9.64 -34.15 -16.90
CA ASN A 429 9.37 -35.56 -17.15
C ASN A 429 10.61 -36.30 -17.68
N GLU A 430 11.38 -35.68 -18.58
CA GLU A 430 12.67 -36.23 -19.01
C GLU A 430 13.65 -36.38 -17.84
N ALA A 431 13.79 -35.37 -16.99
CA ALA A 431 14.66 -35.45 -15.82
C ALA A 431 14.20 -36.54 -14.83
N LYS A 432 12.89 -36.65 -14.56
CA LYS A 432 12.31 -37.71 -13.72
C LYS A 432 12.62 -39.10 -14.27
N THR A 433 12.40 -39.31 -15.57
CA THR A 433 12.66 -40.62 -16.21
C THR A 433 14.14 -40.98 -16.24
N ARG A 434 15.05 -40.01 -16.44
CA ARG A 434 16.51 -40.22 -16.32
C ARG A 434 16.89 -40.66 -14.92
N LYS A 435 16.45 -39.95 -13.88
CA LYS A 435 16.74 -40.30 -12.49
C LYS A 435 16.18 -41.66 -12.08
N LEU A 436 14.96 -42.00 -12.51
CA LEU A 436 14.40 -43.34 -12.25
C LEU A 436 15.23 -44.46 -12.92
N LYS A 437 15.81 -44.22 -14.10
CA LYS A 437 16.74 -45.16 -14.75
C LYS A 437 18.05 -45.29 -13.98
N GLU A 438 18.64 -44.18 -13.54
CA GLU A 438 19.85 -44.19 -12.71
C GLU A 438 19.68 -45.02 -11.42
N LEU A 439 18.48 -45.01 -10.82
CA LEU A 439 18.19 -45.84 -9.64
C LEU A 439 18.08 -47.33 -9.95
N LYS A 440 17.55 -47.68 -11.13
CA LYS A 440 17.53 -49.07 -11.61
C LYS A 440 18.96 -49.56 -11.85
N GLU A 441 19.79 -48.73 -12.47
CA GLU A 441 21.22 -49.01 -12.68
C GLU A 441 22.00 -49.12 -11.37
N ALA A 442 21.62 -48.34 -10.34
CA ALA A 442 22.20 -48.41 -9.00
C ALA A 442 21.79 -49.67 -8.19
N GLY A 443 20.98 -50.57 -8.76
CA GLY A 443 20.63 -51.85 -8.13
C GLY A 443 19.61 -51.76 -7.00
N ILE A 444 18.85 -50.66 -6.91
CA ILE A 444 17.80 -50.52 -5.89
C ILE A 444 16.63 -51.45 -6.22
N PRO A 445 16.12 -52.23 -5.25
CA PRO A 445 15.00 -53.13 -5.50
C PRO A 445 13.74 -52.43 -6.06
N ASP A 446 13.08 -53.08 -7.04
CA ASP A 446 11.88 -52.56 -7.73
C ASP A 446 10.73 -52.15 -6.80
N LYS A 447 10.64 -52.79 -5.64
CA LYS A 447 9.66 -52.43 -4.59
C LYS A 447 9.78 -50.97 -4.16
N TYR A 448 11.00 -50.46 -4.02
CA TYR A 448 11.25 -49.07 -3.62
C TYR A 448 11.12 -48.10 -4.78
N LEU A 449 11.54 -48.51 -5.98
CA LEU A 449 11.34 -47.75 -7.22
C LEU A 449 9.86 -47.48 -7.48
N SER A 450 9.01 -48.51 -7.35
CA SER A 450 7.56 -48.40 -7.52
C SER A 450 6.92 -47.42 -6.53
N GLN A 451 7.46 -47.30 -5.31
CA GLN A 451 6.98 -46.33 -4.33
C GLN A 451 7.36 -44.90 -4.72
N VAL A 452 8.58 -44.69 -5.22
CA VAL A 452 9.03 -43.39 -5.74
C VAL A 452 8.18 -42.99 -6.94
N GLU A 453 7.96 -43.89 -7.91
CA GLU A 453 7.12 -43.64 -9.09
C GLU A 453 5.68 -43.24 -8.71
N ARG A 454 5.07 -43.92 -7.72
CA ARG A 454 3.73 -43.55 -7.22
C ARG A 454 3.71 -42.17 -6.58
N LYS A 455 4.71 -41.83 -5.77
CA LYS A 455 4.82 -40.50 -5.15
C LYS A 455 5.01 -39.39 -6.20
N VAL A 456 5.81 -39.66 -7.23
CA VAL A 456 6.00 -38.76 -8.38
C VAL A 456 4.69 -38.52 -9.13
N ALA A 457 3.91 -39.57 -9.38
CA ALA A 457 2.62 -39.45 -10.05
C ALA A 457 1.61 -38.65 -9.20
N GLN A 458 1.56 -38.90 -7.88
CA GLN A 458 0.69 -38.17 -6.96
C GLN A 458 1.04 -36.68 -6.88
N PHE A 459 2.32 -36.35 -6.80
CA PHE A 459 2.78 -34.97 -6.74
C PHE A 459 2.57 -34.21 -8.06
N GLY A 460 2.73 -34.89 -9.20
CA GLY A 460 2.39 -34.33 -10.50
C GLY A 460 0.90 -33.99 -10.63
N ASN A 461 0.02 -34.81 -10.04
CA ASN A 461 -1.42 -34.53 -10.01
C ASN A 461 -1.77 -33.35 -9.08
N PHE A 462 -1.08 -33.22 -7.94
CA PHE A 462 -1.29 -32.13 -6.99
C PHE A 462 -0.96 -30.77 -7.62
N LEU A 463 0.18 -30.66 -8.30
CA LEU A 463 0.61 -29.45 -9.02
C LEU A 463 -0.19 -29.13 -10.29
N SER A 464 -1.08 -30.02 -10.71
CA SER A 464 -1.95 -29.82 -11.88
C SER A 464 -3.38 -29.37 -11.51
N MET A 465 -3.72 -29.41 -10.22
CA MET A 465 -5.01 -29.00 -9.67
C MET A 465 -5.03 -27.53 -9.23
N ASP A 466 -3.85 -26.98 -8.93
CA ASP A 466 -3.62 -25.54 -8.75
C ASP A 466 -3.18 -24.90 -10.08
#